data_AF-A0AA46KAA8-F1
#
_entry.id   AF-A0AA46KAA8-F1
#
_cell.length_a   1.000
_cell.length_b   1.000
_cell.length_c   1.000
_cell.angle_alpha   90.00
_cell.angle_beta   90.00
_cell.angle_gamma   90.00
#
_symmetry.space_group_name_H-M   'P 1'
#
loop_
_entity.id
_entity.type
_entity.pdbx_description
1 polymer ?
#
loop_
_entity_poly.entity_id
_entity_poly.type
_entity_poly.pdbx_seq_one_letter_code
_entity_poly.pdbx_strand_id
1 'polypeptide(L)'
;MTNAQINELRTAALDATPGPWVWFTSNSMVRLSSVPSGKDGDVLSAFRATDGVPCVSISRCDMEFIAAANPAAILNLLLALEEKERSLISNAVDYEYEALEAKRKLEESERRADNMAALADNYDHHRQRLDQAAHKVIEWCRQEALDRTGKAENAEFYSCVKELRSALAFVEATQ
;
A
#
# COMPACT_ATOMS: atom_id res chain seq x y z
N MET A 1 -18.77 -7.74 17.88
CA MET A 1 -19.72 -6.63 18.12
C MET A 1 -19.77 -5.77 16.87
N THR A 2 -20.94 -5.39 16.38
CA THR A 2 -21.07 -4.54 15.18
C THR A 2 -20.73 -3.09 15.50
N ASN A 3 -20.40 -2.28 14.48
CA ASN A 3 -20.24 -0.83 14.66
C ASN A 3 -21.49 -0.17 15.25
N ALA A 4 -22.68 -0.73 14.98
CA ALA A 4 -23.92 -0.26 15.58
C ALA A 4 -23.93 -0.44 17.11
N GLN A 5 -23.54 -1.62 17.60
CA GLN A 5 -23.47 -1.89 19.04
C GLN A 5 -22.42 -1.02 19.76
N ILE A 6 -21.30 -0.71 19.10
CA ILE A 6 -20.29 0.22 19.66
C ILE A 6 -20.87 1.64 19.76
N ASN A 7 -21.63 2.08 18.76
CA ASN A 7 -22.29 3.37 18.77
C ASN A 7 -23.41 3.44 19.82
N GLU A 8 -24.18 2.37 20.01
CA GLU A 8 -25.20 2.27 21.07
C GLU A 8 -24.57 2.42 22.45
N LEU A 9 -23.47 1.69 22.72
CA LEU A 9 -22.74 1.82 23.98
C LEU A 9 -22.19 3.24 24.18
N ARG A 10 -21.69 3.88 23.11
CA ARG A 10 -21.22 5.28 23.15
C ARG A 10 -22.36 6.24 23.51
N THR A 11 -23.53 6.09 22.90
CA THR A 11 -24.69 6.95 23.20
C THR A 11 -25.12 6.76 24.65
N ALA A 12 -25.28 5.52 25.11
CA ALA A 12 -25.64 5.23 26.49
C ALA A 12 -24.63 5.82 27.50
N ALA A 13 -23.34 5.79 27.17
CA ALA A 13 -22.29 6.38 28.02
C ALA A 13 -22.35 7.91 28.09
N LEU A 14 -22.78 8.58 27.01
CA LEU A 14 -22.92 10.03 26.96
C LEU A 14 -24.19 10.53 27.67
N ASP A 15 -25.26 9.72 27.65
CA ASP A 15 -26.52 10.03 28.32
C ASP A 15 -26.49 9.74 29.83
N ALA A 16 -25.63 8.82 30.28
CA ALA A 16 -25.44 8.48 31.68
C ALA A 16 -24.80 9.64 32.49
N THR A 17 -24.95 9.58 33.81
CA THR A 17 -24.33 10.54 34.73
C THR A 17 -22.81 10.58 34.50
N PRO A 18 -22.18 11.76 34.29
CA PRO A 18 -20.74 11.82 34.02
C PRO A 18 -19.88 11.22 35.14
N GLY A 19 -18.86 10.45 34.75
CA GLY A 19 -17.89 9.85 35.67
C GLY A 19 -16.74 10.80 36.08
N PRO A 20 -15.82 10.33 36.93
CA PRO A 20 -15.81 9.00 37.55
C PRO A 20 -16.88 8.85 38.64
N TRP A 21 -17.47 7.65 38.72
CA TRP A 21 -18.40 7.28 39.79
C TRP A 21 -17.64 6.64 40.95
N VAL A 22 -18.00 6.99 42.18
CA VAL A 22 -17.36 6.52 43.40
C VAL A 22 -18.41 6.06 44.40
N TRP A 23 -18.11 4.94 45.06
CA TRP A 23 -18.92 4.44 46.16
C TRP A 23 -18.62 5.22 47.44
N PHE A 24 -19.64 5.82 48.03
CA PHE A 24 -19.60 6.44 49.35
C PHE A 24 -20.38 5.61 50.36
N THR A 25 -19.86 5.55 51.60
CA THR A 25 -20.53 4.88 52.71
C THR A 25 -20.75 5.86 53.87
N SER A 26 -21.93 5.82 54.49
CA SER A 26 -22.27 6.63 55.68
C SER A 26 -23.49 6.06 56.39
N ASN A 27 -23.46 5.96 57.73
CA ASN A 27 -24.57 5.49 58.56
C ASN A 27 -25.18 4.14 58.12
N SER A 28 -24.34 3.21 57.61
CA SER A 28 -24.77 1.93 57.02
C SER A 28 -25.51 2.00 55.68
N MET A 29 -25.47 3.16 55.00
CA MET A 29 -25.92 3.31 53.61
C MET A 29 -24.73 3.35 52.65
N VAL A 30 -24.87 2.65 51.53
CA VAL A 30 -23.95 2.66 50.39
C VAL A 30 -24.61 3.42 49.24
N ARG A 31 -23.89 4.33 48.60
CA ARG A 31 -24.37 5.14 47.47
C ARG A 31 -23.29 5.31 46.41
N LEU A 32 -23.68 5.28 45.15
CA LEU A 32 -22.82 5.58 44.02
C LEU A 32 -23.04 7.03 43.62
N SER A 33 -21.96 7.78 43.44
CA SER A 33 -22.06 9.19 43.10
C SER A 33 -20.97 9.60 42.14
N SER A 34 -21.25 10.56 41.27
CA SER A 34 -20.21 11.24 40.50
C SER A 34 -19.27 12.01 41.43
N VAL A 35 -18.00 12.12 41.07
CA VAL A 35 -17.05 12.93 41.86
C VAL A 35 -17.50 14.40 42.03
N PRO A 36 -18.07 15.08 41.01
CA PRO A 36 -18.59 16.43 41.16
C PRO A 36 -19.74 16.57 42.17
N SER A 37 -20.64 15.58 42.28
CA SER A 37 -21.79 15.65 43.19
C SER A 37 -21.46 15.24 44.63
N GLY A 38 -20.31 14.61 44.86
CA GLY A 38 -19.86 14.24 46.19
C GLY A 38 -20.71 13.11 46.78
N LYS A 39 -21.13 13.21 48.04
CA LYS A 39 -21.76 12.10 48.77
C LYS A 39 -23.25 11.94 48.50
N ASP A 40 -23.81 12.63 47.51
CA ASP A 40 -25.26 12.87 47.44
C ASP A 40 -26.02 11.87 46.55
N GLY A 41 -25.36 10.81 46.06
CA GLY A 41 -26.06 9.64 45.51
C GLY A 41 -26.77 9.86 44.17
N ASP A 42 -26.23 10.73 43.31
CA ASP A 42 -26.83 11.11 42.00
C ASP A 42 -26.88 9.98 40.98
N VAL A 43 -26.01 8.96 41.10
CA VAL A 43 -26.02 7.77 40.24
C VAL A 43 -26.90 6.67 40.82
N LEU A 44 -26.66 6.29 42.08
CA LEU A 44 -27.42 5.25 42.77
C LEU A 44 -27.51 5.53 44.27
N SER A 45 -28.72 5.58 44.80
CA SER A 45 -28.97 5.81 46.23
C SER A 45 -30.06 4.92 46.80
N ALA A 46 -29.86 4.41 48.01
CA ALA A 46 -30.87 3.64 48.73
C ALA A 46 -31.86 4.58 49.45
N PHE A 47 -33.14 4.23 49.41
CA PHE A 47 -34.19 4.92 50.16
C PHE A 47 -35.21 3.93 50.71
N ARG A 48 -36.00 4.37 51.69
CA ARG A 48 -37.11 3.60 52.23
C ARG A 48 -38.40 4.13 51.63
N ALA A 49 -39.15 3.28 50.94
CA ALA A 49 -40.47 3.64 50.42
C ALA A 49 -41.47 3.84 51.57
N THR A 50 -42.61 4.48 51.28
CA THR A 50 -43.63 4.83 52.28
C THR A 50 -44.22 3.61 53.00
N ASP A 51 -44.20 2.45 52.35
CA ASP A 51 -44.60 1.14 52.89
C ASP A 51 -43.51 0.46 53.75
N GLY A 52 -42.35 1.09 53.89
CA GLY A 52 -41.21 0.59 54.66
C GLY A 52 -40.26 -0.32 53.87
N VAL A 53 -40.53 -0.60 52.60
CA VAL A 53 -39.69 -1.49 51.75
C VAL A 53 -38.38 -0.76 51.39
N PRO A 54 -37.22 -1.46 51.48
CA PRO A 54 -35.97 -0.90 50.99
C PRO A 54 -35.97 -0.86 49.45
N CYS A 55 -35.73 0.32 48.90
CA CYS A 55 -35.68 0.57 47.46
C CYS A 55 -34.37 1.27 47.07
N VAL A 56 -34.06 1.24 45.78
CA VAL A 56 -32.91 1.93 45.18
C VAL A 56 -33.41 2.88 44.12
N SER A 57 -32.90 4.11 44.13
CA SER A 57 -33.10 5.12 43.10
C SER A 57 -31.90 5.12 42.16
N ILE A 58 -32.18 5.07 40.86
CA ILE A 58 -31.20 5.17 39.77
C ILE A 58 -31.91 5.77 38.55
N SER A 59 -31.21 6.61 37.78
CA SER A 59 -31.77 7.19 36.56
C SER A 59 -31.92 6.13 35.46
N ARG A 60 -32.84 6.35 34.51
CA ARG A 60 -33.01 5.44 33.38
C ARG A 60 -31.74 5.35 32.52
N CYS A 61 -31.05 6.47 32.31
CA CYS A 61 -29.81 6.52 31.54
C CYS A 61 -28.70 5.69 32.20
N ASP A 62 -28.55 5.78 33.53
CA ASP A 62 -27.56 4.99 34.27
C ASP A 62 -27.92 3.50 34.27
N MET A 63 -29.21 3.15 34.38
CA MET A 63 -29.66 1.75 34.23
C MET A 63 -29.31 1.17 32.86
N GLU A 64 -29.59 1.94 31.80
CA GLU A 64 -29.31 1.53 30.41
C GLU A 64 -27.80 1.37 30.17
N PHE A 65 -26.98 2.28 30.68
CA PHE A 65 -25.53 2.18 30.58
C PHE A 65 -24.97 0.97 31.34
N ILE A 66 -25.41 0.72 32.58
CA ILE A 66 -24.98 -0.47 33.36
C ILE A 66 -25.39 -1.76 32.64
N ALA A 67 -26.60 -1.82 32.08
CA ALA A 67 -27.06 -2.98 31.33
C ALA A 67 -26.23 -3.22 30.05
N ALA A 68 -25.86 -2.14 29.35
CA ALA A 68 -25.00 -2.19 28.17
C ALA A 68 -23.55 -2.58 28.49
N ALA A 69 -23.04 -2.16 29.65
CA ALA A 69 -21.70 -2.48 30.15
C ALA A 69 -21.65 -3.81 30.93
N ASN A 70 -22.59 -4.73 30.71
CA ASN A 70 -22.56 -6.02 31.37
C ASN A 70 -21.30 -6.83 31.00
N PRO A 71 -20.83 -7.76 31.87
CA PRO A 71 -19.60 -8.51 31.61
C PRO A 71 -19.58 -9.27 30.28
N ALA A 72 -20.72 -9.80 29.81
CA ALA A 72 -20.79 -10.51 28.55
C ALA A 72 -20.54 -9.57 27.35
N ALA A 73 -21.09 -8.36 27.37
CA ALA A 73 -20.85 -7.34 26.36
C ALA A 73 -19.37 -6.91 26.32
N ILE A 74 -18.76 -6.71 27.50
CA ILE A 74 -17.34 -6.36 27.62
C ILE A 74 -16.45 -7.48 27.06
N LEU A 75 -16.70 -8.73 27.45
CA LEU A 75 -15.94 -9.88 26.94
C LEU A 75 -16.06 -10.02 25.42
N ASN A 76 -17.26 -9.80 24.86
CA ASN A 76 -17.47 -9.80 23.42
C ASN A 76 -16.70 -8.69 22.70
N LEU A 77 -16.52 -7.51 23.32
CA LEU A 77 -15.68 -6.44 22.77
C LEU A 77 -14.21 -6.84 22.76
N LEU A 78 -13.70 -7.42 23.85
CA LEU A 78 -12.32 -7.87 23.94
C LEU A 78 -12.01 -8.93 22.89
N LEU A 79 -12.87 -9.94 22.75
CA LEU A 79 -12.71 -10.98 21.71
C LEU A 79 -12.71 -10.40 20.29
N ALA A 80 -13.60 -9.43 20.01
CA ALA A 80 -13.65 -8.79 18.71
C ALA A 80 -12.40 -7.94 18.42
N LEU A 81 -11.83 -7.31 19.45
CA LEU A 81 -10.57 -6.56 19.35
C LEU A 81 -9.39 -7.49 19.07
N GLU A 82 -9.26 -8.58 19.81
CA GLU A 82 -8.22 -9.59 19.61
C GLU A 82 -8.27 -10.20 18.20
N GLU A 83 -9.48 -10.51 17.70
CA GLU A 83 -9.65 -11.03 16.35
C GLU A 83 -9.24 -10.00 15.29
N LYS A 84 -9.61 -8.74 15.48
CA LYS A 84 -9.22 -7.68 14.56
C LYS A 84 -7.71 -7.44 14.57
N GLU A 85 -7.08 -7.50 15.73
CA GLU A 85 -5.62 -7.39 15.87
C GLU A 85 -4.91 -8.54 15.13
N ARG A 86 -5.38 -9.79 15.31
CA ARG A 86 -4.87 -10.94 14.55
C ARG A 86 -4.98 -10.74 13.04
N SER A 87 -6.14 -10.28 12.57
CA SER A 87 -6.36 -10.02 11.14
C SER A 87 -5.44 -8.93 10.60
N LEU A 88 -5.24 -7.85 11.36
CA LEU A 88 -4.32 -6.78 10.98
C LEU A 88 -2.87 -7.26 10.87
N ILE A 89 -2.43 -8.09 11.82
CA ILE A 89 -1.09 -8.69 11.78
C ILE A 89 -0.93 -9.60 10.54
N SER A 90 -1.92 -10.46 10.27
CA SER A 90 -1.89 -11.32 9.08
C SER A 90 -1.79 -10.50 7.78
N ASN A 91 -2.66 -9.50 7.63
CA ASN A 91 -2.66 -8.64 6.45
C ASN A 91 -1.33 -7.91 6.28
N ALA A 92 -0.71 -7.45 7.37
CA ALA A 92 0.58 -6.77 7.31
C ALA A 92 1.69 -7.69 6.76
N VAL A 93 1.69 -8.97 7.14
CA VAL A 93 2.64 -9.97 6.62
C VAL A 93 2.41 -10.21 5.13
N ASP A 94 1.15 -10.31 4.69
CA ASP A 94 0.82 -10.52 3.28
C ASP A 94 1.30 -9.34 2.42
N TYR A 95 1.09 -8.10 2.87
CA TYR A 95 1.57 -6.91 2.16
C TYR A 95 3.10 -6.83 2.09
N GLU A 96 3.80 -7.24 3.15
CA GLU A 96 5.27 -7.27 3.15
C GLU A 96 5.79 -8.30 2.13
N TYR A 97 5.13 -9.45 2.03
CA TYR A 97 5.47 -10.47 1.03
C TYR A 97 5.26 -9.97 -0.40
N GLU A 98 4.09 -9.38 -0.69
CA GLU A 98 3.78 -8.82 -2.01
C GLU A 98 4.75 -7.70 -2.41
N ALA A 99 5.10 -6.82 -1.48
CA ALA A 99 6.08 -5.76 -1.71
C ALA A 99 7.48 -6.32 -2.05
N LEU A 100 7.89 -7.39 -1.36
CA LEU A 100 9.18 -8.06 -1.63
C LEU A 100 9.17 -8.72 -3.01
N GLU A 101 8.08 -9.36 -3.41
CA GLU A 101 7.95 -9.98 -4.72
C GLU A 101 7.94 -8.94 -5.85
N ALA A 102 7.22 -7.83 -5.66
CA ALA A 102 7.20 -6.73 -6.61
C ALA A 102 8.61 -6.13 -6.81
N LYS A 103 9.38 -5.97 -5.72
CA LYS A 103 10.76 -5.50 -5.80
C LYS A 103 11.65 -6.45 -6.59
N ARG A 104 11.55 -7.76 -6.37
CA ARG A 104 12.31 -8.76 -7.14
C ARG A 104 11.99 -8.71 -8.63
N LYS A 105 10.71 -8.58 -8.99
CA LYS A 105 10.27 -8.46 -10.38
C LYS A 105 10.81 -7.19 -11.04
N LEU A 106 10.87 -6.08 -10.30
CA LEU A 106 11.46 -4.83 -10.77
C LEU A 106 12.96 -5.01 -11.05
N GLU A 107 13.72 -5.53 -10.09
CA GLU A 107 15.16 -5.81 -10.24
C GLU A 107 15.44 -6.73 -11.45
N GLU A 108 14.61 -7.76 -11.66
CA GLU A 108 14.73 -8.61 -12.85
C GLU A 108 14.43 -7.86 -14.15
N SER A 109 13.44 -6.97 -14.15
CA SER A 109 13.07 -6.18 -15.33
C SER A 109 14.15 -5.16 -15.69
N GLU A 110 14.76 -4.52 -14.69
CA GLU A 110 15.89 -3.60 -14.87
C GLU A 110 17.08 -4.34 -15.47
N ARG A 111 17.42 -5.51 -14.91
CA ARG A 111 18.49 -6.35 -15.46
C ARG A 111 18.20 -6.79 -16.90
N ARG A 112 16.94 -7.09 -17.24
CA ARG A 112 16.55 -7.42 -18.63
C ARG A 112 16.70 -6.19 -19.55
N ALA A 113 16.37 -5.00 -19.07
CA ALA A 113 16.54 -3.76 -19.82
C ALA A 113 18.02 -3.45 -20.06
N ASP A 114 18.88 -3.59 -19.06
CA ASP A 114 20.34 -3.39 -19.18
C ASP A 114 20.94 -4.36 -20.20
N ASN A 115 20.55 -5.65 -20.13
CA ASN A 115 21.00 -6.65 -21.10
C ASN A 115 20.54 -6.31 -22.53
N MET A 116 19.34 -5.76 -22.68
CA MET A 116 18.81 -5.36 -23.99
C MET A 116 19.57 -4.15 -24.54
N ALA A 117 19.86 -3.15 -23.69
CA ALA A 117 20.66 -2.00 -24.06
C ALA A 117 22.07 -2.42 -24.51
N ALA A 118 22.73 -3.30 -23.74
CA ALA A 118 24.05 -3.82 -24.11
C ALA A 118 24.04 -4.58 -25.44
N LEU A 119 22.96 -5.31 -25.74
CA LEU A 119 22.79 -5.99 -27.01
C LEU A 119 22.64 -4.99 -28.16
N ALA A 120 21.82 -3.95 -27.98
CA ALA A 120 21.64 -2.89 -28.97
C ALA A 120 22.95 -2.16 -29.28
N ASP A 121 23.73 -1.81 -28.25
CA ASP A 121 25.05 -1.19 -28.41
C ASP A 121 26.01 -2.07 -29.23
N ASN A 122 25.98 -3.38 -28.99
CA ASN A 122 26.79 -4.32 -29.74
C ASN A 122 26.36 -4.40 -31.23
N TYR A 123 25.04 -4.43 -31.48
CA TYR A 123 24.51 -4.37 -32.84
C TYR A 123 24.90 -3.09 -33.57
N ASP A 124 24.80 -1.94 -32.90
CA ASP A 124 25.20 -0.65 -33.47
C ASP A 124 26.70 -0.60 -33.76
N HIS A 125 27.53 -1.14 -32.87
CA HIS A 125 28.96 -1.25 -33.11
C HIS A 125 29.27 -2.10 -34.35
N HIS A 126 28.62 -3.26 -34.49
CA HIS A 126 28.79 -4.11 -35.67
C HIS A 126 28.29 -3.44 -36.95
N ARG A 127 27.15 -2.74 -36.89
CA ARG A 127 26.60 -1.98 -38.01
C ARG A 127 27.58 -0.91 -38.50
N GLN A 128 28.11 -0.09 -37.60
CA GLN A 128 29.09 0.96 -37.93
C GLN A 128 30.36 0.37 -38.57
N ARG A 129 30.84 -0.77 -38.07
CA ARG A 129 32.03 -1.42 -38.64
C ARG A 129 31.80 -1.95 -40.06
N LEU A 130 30.62 -2.52 -40.32
CA LEU A 130 30.25 -2.99 -41.65
C LEU A 130 30.08 -1.82 -42.62
N ASP A 131 29.46 -0.74 -42.18
CA ASP A 131 29.33 0.51 -42.95
C ASP A 131 30.71 1.06 -43.36
N GLN A 132 31.63 1.19 -42.40
CA GLN A 132 33.00 1.64 -42.66
C GLN A 132 33.76 0.69 -43.61
N ALA A 133 33.59 -0.62 -43.46
CA ALA A 133 34.22 -1.60 -44.34
C ALA A 133 33.68 -1.49 -45.78
N ALA A 134 32.36 -1.30 -45.95
CA ALA A 134 31.74 -1.10 -47.25
C ALA A 134 32.30 0.14 -47.96
N HIS A 135 32.40 1.27 -47.26
CA HIS A 135 32.99 2.50 -47.79
C HIS A 135 34.44 2.29 -48.26
N LYS A 136 35.27 1.61 -47.45
CA LYS A 136 36.67 1.29 -47.82
C LYS A 136 36.76 0.43 -49.07
N VAL A 137 35.90 -0.59 -49.20
CA VAL A 137 35.89 -1.46 -50.39
C VAL A 137 35.50 -0.65 -51.64
N ILE A 138 34.50 0.23 -51.53
CA ILE A 138 34.11 1.12 -52.64
C ILE A 138 35.28 2.03 -53.04
N GLU A 139 35.98 2.64 -52.07
CA GLU A 139 37.16 3.47 -52.32
C GLU A 139 38.28 2.69 -53.02
N TRP A 140 38.59 1.48 -52.56
CA TRP A 140 39.58 0.61 -53.19
C TRP A 140 39.21 0.27 -54.64
N CYS A 141 37.96 -0.08 -54.90
CA CYS A 141 37.49 -0.33 -56.26
C CYS A 141 37.59 0.91 -57.17
N ARG A 142 37.29 2.11 -56.63
CA ARG A 142 37.45 3.39 -57.36
C ARG A 142 38.90 3.68 -57.70
N GLN A 143 39.83 3.43 -56.77
CA GLN A 143 41.26 3.58 -57.03
C GLN A 143 41.74 2.57 -58.08
N GLU A 144 41.33 1.32 -57.99
CA GLU A 144 41.68 0.29 -58.97
C GLU A 144 41.16 0.64 -60.38
N ALA A 145 39.93 1.15 -60.49
CA ALA A 145 39.38 1.61 -61.76
C ALA A 145 40.16 2.81 -62.33
N LEU A 146 40.59 3.74 -61.47
CA LEU A 146 41.43 4.87 -61.85
C LEU A 146 42.78 4.37 -62.40
N ASP A 147 43.43 3.45 -61.71
CA ASP A 147 44.74 2.91 -62.10
C ASP A 147 44.67 2.15 -63.43
N ARG A 148 43.57 1.41 -63.68
CA ARG A 148 43.39 0.60 -64.90
C ARG A 148 42.91 1.38 -66.11
N THR A 149 42.05 2.37 -65.91
CA THR A 149 41.29 3.00 -67.01
C THR A 149 41.43 4.53 -67.06
N GLY A 150 42.13 5.13 -66.09
CA GLY A 150 42.26 6.58 -65.95
C GLY A 150 40.99 7.27 -65.42
N LYS A 151 39.92 6.52 -65.08
CA LYS A 151 38.64 7.07 -64.60
C LYS A 151 38.11 6.26 -63.41
N ALA A 152 38.09 6.87 -62.24
CA ALA A 152 37.59 6.25 -61.00
C ALA A 152 36.09 5.88 -61.07
N GLU A 153 35.30 6.62 -61.84
CA GLU A 153 33.85 6.43 -61.99
C GLU A 153 33.49 5.08 -62.61
N ASN A 154 34.43 4.46 -63.34
CA ASN A 154 34.21 3.15 -63.94
C ASN A 154 33.95 2.06 -62.88
N ALA A 155 34.38 2.27 -61.62
CA ALA A 155 34.09 1.35 -60.52
C ALA A 155 32.59 1.25 -60.18
N GLU A 156 31.77 2.26 -60.49
CA GLU A 156 30.32 2.21 -60.25
C GLU A 156 29.61 1.16 -61.13
N PHE A 157 30.28 0.65 -62.17
CA PHE A 157 29.78 -0.46 -62.97
C PHE A 157 30.08 -1.83 -62.36
N TYR A 158 30.99 -1.93 -61.38
CA TYR A 158 31.32 -3.19 -60.72
C TYR A 158 30.12 -3.69 -59.91
N SER A 159 29.81 -4.99 -60.01
CA SER A 159 28.67 -5.59 -59.31
C SER A 159 28.77 -5.41 -57.79
N CYS A 160 29.96 -5.61 -57.23
CA CYS A 160 30.22 -5.44 -55.80
C CYS A 160 29.95 -4.00 -55.32
N VAL A 161 30.32 -2.98 -56.10
CA VAL A 161 30.09 -1.57 -55.73
C VAL A 161 28.60 -1.25 -55.76
N LYS A 162 27.84 -1.75 -56.75
CA LYS A 162 26.38 -1.56 -56.82
C LYS A 162 25.65 -2.21 -55.66
N GLU A 163 26.04 -3.43 -55.30
CA GLU A 163 25.45 -4.14 -54.16
C GLU A 163 25.74 -3.43 -52.84
N LEU A 164 26.99 -3.00 -52.62
CA LEU A 164 27.36 -2.24 -51.41
C LEU A 164 26.64 -0.89 -51.34
N ARG A 165 26.53 -0.15 -52.45
CA ARG A 165 25.74 1.10 -52.54
C ARG A 165 24.28 0.87 -52.18
N SER A 166 23.67 -0.21 -52.68
CA SER A 166 22.28 -0.56 -52.39
C SER A 166 22.09 -0.94 -50.93
N ALA A 167 23.04 -1.69 -50.35
CA ALA A 167 23.04 -2.04 -48.94
C ALA A 167 23.17 -0.80 -48.04
N LEU A 168 24.07 0.15 -48.37
CA LEU A 168 24.21 1.41 -47.65
C LEU A 168 22.93 2.26 -47.72
N ALA A 169 22.34 2.39 -48.91
CA ALA A 169 21.08 3.12 -49.08
C ALA A 169 19.92 2.49 -48.28
N PHE A 170 19.87 1.16 -48.18
CA PHE A 170 18.90 0.46 -47.34
C PHE A 170 19.11 0.77 -45.85
N VAL A 171 20.37 0.82 -45.41
CA VAL A 171 20.75 1.14 -44.03
C VAL A 171 20.39 2.59 -43.68
N GLU A 172 20.56 3.54 -44.60
CA GLU A 172 20.15 4.95 -44.40
C GLU A 172 18.63 5.11 -44.36
N ALA A 173 17.88 4.35 -45.15
CA ALA A 173 16.42 4.42 -45.19
C ALA A 173 15.72 3.78 -43.97
N THR A 174 16.45 3.01 -43.16
CA THR A 174 15.96 2.34 -41.94
C THR A 174 16.42 3.04 -40.65
N GLN A 175 17.03 4.22 -40.76
CA GLN A 175 17.29 5.17 -39.65
C GLN A 175 16.10 6.12 -39.47
#